data_AF-A0A143YIZ3-F1
#
_entry.id   AF-A0A143YIZ3-F1
#
_cell.length_a   1.000
_cell.length_b   1.000
_cell.length_c   1.000
_cell.angle_alpha   90.00
_cell.angle_beta   90.00
_cell.angle_gamma   90.00
#
_symmetry.space_group_name_H-M   'P 1'
#
loop_
_entity.id
_entity.type
_entity.pdbx_description
1 polymer ?
#
loop_
_entity_poly.entity_id
_entity_poly.type
_entity_poly.pdbx_seq_one_letter_code
_entity_poly.pdbx_strand_id
1 'polypeptide(L)'
;MHIPAIVTVGEAGEGFNVANLLLSSKKKKRKDFNELFFGEDGRKIEDSGKIKILEGVRWSPSSMNSQPTRVIWEGNQVHFFCKEGGMNVHYIDVGIAMSHFFLRASQAGLKGKWTKIRHHPKAKGRYVATFMIENE
;
A
#
# COMPACT_ATOMS: atom_id res chain seq x y z
N MET A 1 -18.19 10.85 19.16
CA MET A 1 -17.94 9.73 18.22
C MET A 1 -17.31 10.33 16.96
N HIS A 2 -16.18 9.81 16.50
CA HIS A 2 -15.50 10.27 15.29
C HIS A 2 -15.59 9.16 14.24
N ILE A 3 -16.26 9.42 13.11
CA ILE A 3 -16.36 8.48 11.98
C ILE A 3 -15.24 8.84 11.00
N PRO A 4 -14.21 8.00 10.85
CA PRO A 4 -13.02 8.39 10.09
C PRO A 4 -13.15 8.16 8.58
N ALA A 5 -14.03 7.25 8.14
CA ALA A 5 -14.32 6.96 6.74
C ALA A 5 -15.66 6.24 6.61
N ILE A 6 -16.29 6.35 5.43
CA ILE A 6 -17.51 5.63 5.05
C ILE A 6 -17.21 4.94 3.71
N VAL A 7 -17.59 3.67 3.58
CA VAL A 7 -17.54 2.95 2.31
C VAL A 7 -18.95 2.88 1.76
N THR A 8 -19.16 3.41 0.56
CA THR A 8 -20.42 3.30 -0.17
C THR A 8 -20.30 2.22 -1.25
N VAL A 9 -21.37 1.45 -1.43
CA VAL A 9 -21.50 0.42 -2.47
C VAL A 9 -22.85 0.57 -3.15
N GLY A 10 -22.92 0.27 -4.43
CA GLY A 10 -24.14 0.38 -5.23
C GLY A 10 -23.90 -0.09 -6.66
N GLU A 11 -24.97 -0.20 -7.44
CA GLU A 11 -24.87 -0.53 -8.85
C GLU A 11 -24.23 0.62 -9.64
N ALA A 12 -23.44 0.27 -10.65
CA ALA A 12 -22.89 1.27 -11.55
C ALA A 12 -24.04 1.88 -12.36
N GLY A 13 -24.33 3.16 -12.14
CA GLY A 13 -25.42 3.84 -12.86
C GLY A 13 -25.20 3.83 -14.37
N GLU A 14 -26.26 3.53 -15.13
CA GLU A 14 -26.25 3.70 -16.58
C GLU A 14 -26.11 5.18 -16.93
N GLY A 15 -25.22 5.50 -17.87
CA GLY A 15 -24.98 6.88 -18.30
C GLY A 15 -23.78 7.59 -17.67
N PHE A 16 -22.77 6.85 -17.18
CA PHE A 16 -21.45 7.45 -16.94
C PHE A 16 -20.81 7.81 -18.28
N ASN A 17 -21.06 9.02 -18.77
CA ASN A 17 -20.40 9.54 -19.95
C ASN A 17 -18.88 9.48 -19.68
N VAL A 18 -18.14 8.65 -20.43
CA VAL A 18 -16.69 8.45 -20.23
C VAL A 18 -15.93 9.80 -20.29
N ALA A 19 -16.51 10.78 -20.98
CA ALA A 19 -16.10 12.19 -20.99
C ALA A 19 -16.15 12.88 -19.60
N ASN A 20 -17.14 12.59 -18.75
CA ASN A 20 -17.23 13.15 -17.39
C ASN A 20 -16.21 12.53 -16.42
N LEU A 21 -15.75 11.30 -16.69
CA LEU A 21 -14.60 10.70 -16.00
C LEU A 21 -13.28 11.41 -16.37
N LEU A 22 -13.19 11.93 -17.59
CA LEU A 22 -12.03 12.70 -18.08
C LEU A 22 -12.06 14.15 -17.56
N LEU A 23 -13.25 14.72 -17.35
CA LEU A 23 -13.44 16.09 -16.86
C LEU A 23 -13.38 16.21 -15.32
N SER A 24 -13.72 15.17 -14.56
CA SER A 24 -13.81 15.26 -13.08
C SER A 24 -12.52 14.99 -12.32
N SER A 25 -11.40 14.70 -12.97
CA SER A 25 -10.08 14.60 -12.32
C SER A 25 -9.01 14.57 -13.39
N LYS A 26 -8.01 15.47 -13.32
CA LYS A 26 -6.67 15.14 -13.83
C LYS A 26 -6.32 13.79 -13.21
N LYS A 27 -6.41 12.68 -13.97
CA LYS A 27 -6.09 11.33 -13.50
C LYS A 27 -4.69 11.39 -12.91
N LYS A 28 -4.57 11.56 -11.59
CA LYS A 28 -3.27 11.46 -10.91
C LYS A 28 -2.82 10.04 -11.19
N LYS A 29 -1.81 9.88 -12.02
CA LYS A 29 -1.22 8.56 -12.28
C LYS A 29 -0.74 8.02 -10.93
N ARG A 30 -0.86 6.70 -10.73
CA ARG A 30 -0.21 6.06 -9.58
C ARG A 30 1.29 6.39 -9.63
N LYS A 31 1.90 6.65 -8.47
CA LYS A 31 3.33 6.98 -8.37
C LYS A 31 4.15 5.80 -8.82
N ASP A 32 5.33 6.02 -9.40
CA ASP A 32 6.16 4.93 -9.90
C ASP A 32 6.52 3.95 -8.78
N PHE A 33 6.62 2.67 -9.13
CA PHE A 33 6.86 1.58 -8.19
C PHE A 33 8.08 1.87 -7.29
N ASN A 34 9.16 2.33 -7.90
CA ASN A 34 10.44 2.65 -7.23
C ASN A 34 10.39 3.92 -6.35
N GLU A 35 9.29 4.69 -6.36
CA GLU A 35 9.08 5.79 -5.40
C GLU A 35 8.45 5.32 -4.09
N LEU A 36 7.84 4.14 -4.11
CA LEU A 36 7.02 3.61 -3.03
C LEU A 36 7.70 2.45 -2.31
N PHE A 37 8.39 1.59 -3.05
CA PHE A 37 8.87 0.31 -2.56
C PHE A 37 10.35 0.11 -2.81
N PHE A 38 11.02 -0.45 -1.83
CA PHE A 38 12.46 -0.63 -1.80
C PHE A 38 12.80 -2.01 -1.23
N GLY A 39 13.92 -2.58 -1.67
CA GLY A 39 14.54 -3.74 -1.07
C GLY A 39 15.41 -3.35 0.13
N GLU A 40 16.17 -4.33 0.61
CA GLU A 40 17.22 -4.16 1.61
C GLU A 40 18.16 -2.99 1.27
N ASP A 41 18.53 -2.21 2.28
CA ASP A 41 19.36 -1.00 2.16
C ASP A 41 18.84 0.08 1.18
N GLY A 42 17.56 0.06 0.82
CA GLY A 42 16.98 1.03 -0.12
C GLY A 42 17.22 0.70 -1.60
N ARG A 43 17.70 -0.51 -1.91
CA ARG A 43 17.91 -0.96 -3.29
C ARG A 43 16.58 -1.14 -4.04
N LYS A 44 16.64 -1.26 -5.36
CA LYS A 44 15.46 -1.59 -6.17
C LYS A 44 15.08 -3.06 -5.95
N ILE A 45 13.78 -3.36 -6.02
CA ILE A 45 13.28 -4.73 -6.02
C ILE A 45 13.25 -5.20 -7.48
N GLU A 46 13.97 -6.28 -7.77
CA GLU A 46 14.05 -6.86 -9.12
C GLU A 46 13.32 -8.21 -9.23
N ASP A 47 13.02 -8.85 -8.09
CA ASP A 47 12.26 -10.10 -8.03
C ASP A 47 10.82 -9.90 -8.54
N SER A 48 10.47 -10.62 -9.61
CA SER A 48 9.18 -10.47 -10.30
C SER A 48 7.99 -10.89 -9.43
N GLY A 49 8.17 -11.85 -8.51
CA GLY A 49 7.15 -12.26 -7.55
C GLY A 49 6.85 -11.16 -6.54
N LYS A 50 7.88 -10.58 -5.92
CA LYS A 50 7.77 -9.44 -5.00
C LYS A 50 7.15 -8.23 -5.70
N ILE A 51 7.57 -7.93 -6.94
CA ILE A 51 7.00 -6.86 -7.75
C ILE A 51 5.50 -7.07 -7.97
N LYS A 52 5.07 -8.28 -8.37
CA LYS A 52 3.65 -8.58 -8.62
C LYS A 52 2.78 -8.43 -7.36
N ILE A 53 3.32 -8.80 -6.20
CA ILE A 53 2.65 -8.64 -4.90
C ILE A 53 2.51 -7.14 -4.57
N LEU A 54 3.62 -6.39 -4.66
CA LEU A 54 3.67 -4.96 -4.34
C LEU A 54 2.92 -4.08 -5.34
N GLU A 55 2.75 -4.50 -6.60
CA GLU A 55 1.84 -3.83 -7.53
C GLU A 55 0.40 -3.86 -6.99
N GLY A 56 -0.04 -4.93 -6.34
CA GLY A 56 -1.35 -4.94 -5.68
C GLY A 56 -1.47 -3.90 -4.56
N VAL A 57 -0.36 -3.60 -3.87
CA VAL A 57 -0.25 -2.51 -2.89
C VAL A 57 -0.30 -1.15 -3.59
N ARG A 58 0.41 -0.98 -4.71
CA ARG A 58 0.41 0.27 -5.51
C ARG A 58 -0.99 0.64 -5.99
N TRP A 59 -1.79 -0.35 -6.33
CA TRP A 59 -3.15 -0.17 -6.83
C TRP A 59 -4.21 0.03 -5.74
N SER A 60 -3.86 -0.15 -4.46
CA SER A 60 -4.77 0.09 -3.35
C SER A 60 -5.34 1.53 -3.36
N PRO A 61 -6.63 1.73 -3.02
CA PRO A 61 -7.20 3.06 -2.95
C PRO A 61 -6.55 3.86 -1.82
N SER A 62 -6.46 5.17 -1.99
CA SER A 62 -5.98 6.09 -0.95
C SER A 62 -6.63 7.45 -1.09
N SER A 63 -6.80 8.14 0.03
CA SER A 63 -7.34 9.50 0.08
C SER A 63 -6.60 10.42 -0.90
N MET A 64 -7.37 11.13 -1.74
CA MET A 64 -6.85 12.03 -2.78
C MET A 64 -5.78 11.40 -3.71
N ASN A 65 -5.74 10.07 -3.81
CA ASN A 65 -4.73 9.29 -4.53
C ASN A 65 -3.28 9.61 -4.05
N SER A 66 -3.13 9.89 -2.75
CA SER A 66 -1.87 10.37 -2.17
C SER A 66 -0.79 9.29 -2.08
N GLN A 67 -1.17 8.00 -2.02
CA GLN A 67 -0.29 6.83 -1.89
C GLN A 67 0.78 7.07 -0.80
N PRO A 68 0.35 7.18 0.47
CA PRO A 68 1.25 7.52 1.58
C PRO A 68 2.10 6.31 2.02
N THR A 69 1.72 5.10 1.64
CA THR A 69 2.43 3.85 1.97
C THR A 69 3.83 3.84 1.39
N ARG A 70 4.80 3.44 2.21
CA ARG A 70 6.15 3.07 1.80
C ARG A 70 6.45 1.67 2.31
N VAL A 71 7.15 0.86 1.52
CA VAL A 71 7.48 -0.52 1.87
C VAL A 71 8.97 -0.77 1.71
N ILE A 72 9.57 -1.43 2.70
CA ILE A 72 10.90 -2.03 2.60
C ILE A 72 10.74 -3.54 2.72
N TRP A 73 11.24 -4.30 1.76
CA TRP A 73 11.23 -5.77 1.79
C TRP A 73 12.64 -6.30 2.00
N GLU A 74 12.90 -6.88 3.18
CA GLU A 74 14.20 -7.40 3.62
C GLU A 74 14.06 -8.86 4.05
N GLY A 75 14.59 -9.79 3.25
CA GLY A 75 14.45 -11.22 3.51
C GLY A 75 12.98 -11.66 3.70
N ASN A 76 12.68 -12.21 4.88
CA ASN A 76 11.36 -12.65 5.30
C ASN A 76 10.55 -11.56 6.04
N GLN A 77 10.99 -10.29 5.99
CA GLN A 77 10.34 -9.17 6.65
C GLN A 77 9.90 -8.12 5.64
N VAL A 78 8.64 -7.67 5.74
CA VAL A 78 8.09 -6.62 4.88
C VAL A 78 7.58 -5.47 5.74
N HIS A 79 8.34 -4.39 5.78
CA HIS A 79 8.14 -3.24 6.66
C HIS A 79 7.28 -2.17 5.97
N PHE A 80 6.16 -1.83 6.58
CA PHE A 80 5.25 -0.78 6.12
C PHE A 80 5.46 0.50 6.91
N PHE A 81 5.53 1.62 6.19
CA PHE A 81 5.66 2.96 6.72
C PHE A 81 4.59 3.88 6.12
N CYS A 82 4.21 4.91 6.89
CA CYS A 82 3.37 6.00 6.44
C CYS A 82 4.26 7.23 6.16
N LYS A 83 4.16 7.83 4.97
CA LYS A 83 4.85 9.08 4.65
C LYS A 83 4.53 10.16 5.70
N GLU A 84 5.56 10.91 6.11
CA GLU A 84 5.44 12.05 7.03
C GLU A 84 4.68 13.24 6.41
N GLY A 85 4.18 14.14 7.27
CA GLY A 85 3.39 15.31 6.87
C GLY A 85 1.97 14.97 6.39
N GLY A 86 1.47 13.78 6.76
CA GLY A 86 0.15 13.29 6.40
C GLY A 86 -0.97 13.63 7.37
N MET A 87 -2.20 13.65 6.88
CA MET A 87 -3.43 13.66 7.69
C MET A 87 -3.62 12.31 8.40
N ASN A 88 -4.38 12.28 9.50
CA ASN A 88 -4.70 11.02 10.22
C ASN A 88 -5.28 9.93 9.30
N VAL A 89 -6.01 10.32 8.25
CA VAL A 89 -6.55 9.41 7.23
C VAL A 89 -5.47 8.59 6.50
N HIS A 90 -4.22 9.04 6.46
CA HIS A 90 -3.15 8.28 5.81
C HIS A 90 -2.85 6.95 6.53
N TYR A 91 -3.09 6.84 7.84
CA TYR A 91 -2.95 5.55 8.52
C TYR A 91 -4.04 4.55 8.07
N ILE A 92 -5.23 5.05 7.72
CA ILE A 92 -6.30 4.24 7.14
C ILE A 92 -5.89 3.80 5.73
N ASP A 93 -5.35 4.71 4.92
CA ASP A 93 -4.82 4.39 3.59
C ASP A 93 -3.71 3.31 3.66
N VAL A 94 -2.81 3.40 4.65
CA VAL A 94 -1.78 2.36 4.86
C VAL A 94 -2.41 1.04 5.31
N GLY A 95 -3.43 1.06 6.17
CA GLY A 95 -4.17 -0.14 6.54
C GLY A 95 -4.84 -0.84 5.34
N ILE A 96 -5.41 -0.07 4.42
CA ILE A 96 -5.95 -0.60 3.16
C ILE A 96 -4.83 -1.22 2.31
N ALA A 97 -3.69 -0.54 2.20
CA ALA A 97 -2.53 -1.06 1.48
C ALA A 97 -1.96 -2.36 2.10
N MET A 98 -1.96 -2.47 3.43
CA MET A 98 -1.59 -3.68 4.18
C MET A 98 -2.55 -4.84 3.88
N SER A 99 -3.86 -4.58 3.80
CA SER A 99 -4.85 -5.59 3.40
C SER A 99 -4.60 -6.11 1.98
N HIS A 100 -4.35 -5.19 1.03
CA HIS A 100 -3.97 -5.56 -0.34
C HIS A 100 -2.71 -6.40 -0.40
N PHE A 101 -1.68 -6.05 0.38
CA PHE A 101 -0.46 -6.84 0.49
C PHE A 101 -0.75 -8.25 0.98
N PHE A 102 -1.48 -8.38 2.09
CA PHE A 102 -1.78 -9.67 2.72
C PHE A 102 -2.49 -10.61 1.74
N LEU A 103 -3.51 -10.11 1.04
CA LEU A 103 -4.25 -10.90 0.05
C LEU A 103 -3.35 -11.33 -1.12
N ARG A 104 -2.50 -10.43 -1.63
CA ARG A 104 -1.57 -10.76 -2.74
C ARG A 104 -0.47 -11.71 -2.32
N ALA A 105 0.08 -11.56 -1.12
CA ALA A 105 1.08 -12.45 -0.56
C ALA A 105 0.50 -13.85 -0.39
N SER A 106 -0.71 -13.95 0.20
CA SER A 106 -1.43 -15.23 0.36
C SER A 106 -1.73 -15.90 -0.99
N GLN A 107 -2.18 -15.14 -2.00
CA GLN A 107 -2.39 -15.65 -3.36
C GLN A 107 -1.10 -16.17 -4.02
N ALA A 108 0.05 -15.63 -3.63
CA ALA A 108 1.36 -16.08 -4.09
C ALA A 108 1.93 -17.23 -3.25
N GLY A 109 1.16 -17.77 -2.29
CA GLY A 109 1.58 -18.86 -1.41
C GLY A 109 2.37 -18.42 -0.16
N LEU A 110 2.60 -17.12 0.03
CA LEU A 110 3.30 -16.63 1.21
C LEU A 110 2.38 -16.62 2.43
N LYS A 111 2.81 -17.27 3.50
CA LYS A 111 2.17 -17.23 4.82
C LYS A 111 2.92 -16.28 5.75
N GLY A 112 2.21 -15.74 6.73
CA GLY A 112 2.82 -14.82 7.68
C GLY A 112 1.82 -14.01 8.48
N LYS A 113 2.36 -13.13 9.33
CA LYS A 113 1.57 -12.30 10.24
C LYS A 113 2.14 -10.90 10.40
N TRP A 114 1.23 -9.95 10.66
CA TRP A 114 1.61 -8.59 11.04
C TRP A 114 2.12 -8.55 12.48
N THR A 115 3.22 -7.84 12.70
CA THR A 115 3.77 -7.59 14.03
C THR A 115 4.32 -6.17 14.13
N LYS A 116 4.43 -5.68 15.36
CA LYS A 116 5.16 -4.46 15.70
C LYS A 116 6.54 -4.88 16.21
N ILE A 117 7.59 -4.54 15.46
CA ILE A 117 8.97 -4.78 15.90
C ILE A 117 9.59 -3.50 16.45
N ARG A 118 10.45 -3.65 17.45
CA ARG A 118 11.21 -2.54 18.03
C ARG A 118 12.32 -2.05 17.10
N HIS A 119 12.97 -2.98 16.42
CA HIS A 119 14.08 -2.72 15.51
C HIS A 119 13.60 -2.94 14.09
N HIS A 120 13.37 -1.86 13.37
CA HIS A 120 13.01 -1.85 11.94
C HIS A 120 14.00 -0.96 11.19
N PRO A 121 14.16 -1.12 9.87
CA PRO A 121 15.03 -0.24 9.09
C PRO A 121 14.59 1.22 9.20
N LYS A 122 15.55 2.14 9.18
CA LYS A 122 15.26 3.57 9.12
C LYS A 122 14.84 3.93 7.70
N ALA A 123 13.71 4.59 7.57
CA ALA A 123 13.15 5.00 6.29
C ALA A 123 12.54 6.40 6.40
N LYS A 124 12.33 7.05 5.25
CA LYS A 124 11.53 8.29 5.20
C LYS A 124 10.06 7.93 5.42
N GLY A 125 9.55 8.19 6.63
CA GLY A 125 8.19 7.84 7.02
C GLY A 125 8.13 7.32 8.45
N ARG A 126 6.92 7.33 9.01
CA ARG A 126 6.64 6.74 10.32
C ARG A 126 6.36 5.25 10.16
N TYR A 127 7.05 4.43 10.94
CA TYR A 127 6.83 2.99 10.96
C TYR A 127 5.39 2.63 11.36
N VAL A 128 4.80 1.67 10.64
CA VAL A 128 3.44 1.17 10.90
C VAL A 128 3.49 -0.27 11.37
N ALA A 129 4.01 -1.22 10.60
CA ALA A 129 4.06 -2.63 10.99
C ALA A 129 5.04 -3.39 10.11
N THR A 130 5.41 -4.59 10.52
CA THR A 130 6.16 -5.54 9.72
C THR A 130 5.31 -6.77 9.47
N PHE A 131 5.24 -7.24 8.23
CA PHE A 131 4.74 -8.58 7.94
C PHE A 131 5.91 -9.56 8.03
N MET A 132 5.80 -10.54 8.93
CA MET A 132 6.77 -11.62 9.08
C MET A 132 6.32 -12.78 8.21
N ILE A 133 7.06 -13.05 7.14
CA ILE A 133 6.86 -14.21 6.28
C ILE A 133 7.35 -15.43 7.05
N GLU A 134 6.52 -16.46 7.12
CA GLU A 134 6.87 -17.75 7.71
C GLU A 134 7.79 -18.50 6.77
N ASN A 135 8.91 -19.00 7.28
CA ASN A 135 9.75 -19.94 6.54
C ASN A 135 9.08 -21.31 6.66
N GLU A 136 9.00 -22.04 5.55
CA GLU A 136 8.63 -23.47 5.55
C GLU A 136 9.66 -24.32 6.32
#